data_AF-A0A3Q9V8P5-F1
#
_entry.id   AF-A0A3Q9V8P5-F1
#
_cell.length_a   1.000
_cell.length_b   1.000
_cell.length_c   1.000
_cell.angle_alpha   90.00
_cell.angle_beta   90.00
_cell.angle_gamma   90.00
#
_symmetry.space_group_name_H-M   'P 1'
#
loop_
_entity.id
_entity.type
_entity.pdbx_description
1 polymer ?
#
loop_
_entity_poly.entity_id
_entity_poly.type
_entity_poly.pdbx_seq_one_letter_code
_entity_poly.pdbx_strand_id
1 'polypeptide(L)'
;MKKRFKLLLTGALPLSVLPVAPLVVACNNSSSKSKKETPGYQIGFLKEITSKNQIILSVINTYLEVFYDNEVKSVSKDNKDKLLYLIEKKDSQFHKDLYNLFKFYANAKLDSDPQFFWNLRQNFIKLNIDVSSYEPAAANLPTEDNFIFLMKNSKFLANNIRLEIEKLLISKIYLLKFRDEFKKLSVNDKGLDKWQVSLEKEMKKDSTSSLKKDTYDSLDFSASNLYLIKYLIESPLIEKWSFTDDQDMNLRIGKANVSNFNDFNTLASYNSSGKPKYDYNTVAKHPEYLLNTGESEGFDIKLLKAYKGILSNVETSGDLSNSLYAMRRQKSPVFGFIDPKTKRVYDQDHFKLSKILKQEDKLPALKASAQLKQKQGQEDKLKSITAKDIEFDGLNRDPKDEKLFTKTITVDSKQYTLEFKVRDTITFSGEILRVPMTLSVKELGARHFYDFNSELEYKSKAFIDQTEGKNYNLDKYPTFIDMIKDNKIDASYVVKIAPSYIKKTIKNLKGENEDKKVFTLEQTPWNSNEQQDILANTIVLNKGNTLFREVNKYILDHLGFKLENLNKTVLELFKTEGLL
;
A
#
# COMPACT_ATOMS: atom_id res chain seq x y z
N MET A 1 -7.55 24.64 -26.45
CA MET A 1 -6.20 24.89 -27.00
C MET A 1 -5.19 23.95 -26.34
N LYS A 2 -4.58 23.02 -27.09
CA LYS A 2 -3.50 22.15 -26.58
C LYS A 2 -2.18 22.93 -26.61
N LYS A 3 -1.75 23.51 -25.48
CA LYS A 3 -0.34 23.93 -25.33
C LYS A 3 0.52 22.66 -25.36
N ARG A 4 1.29 22.47 -26.43
CA ARG A 4 2.26 21.38 -26.56
C ARG A 4 3.56 21.83 -25.91
N PHE A 5 4.08 21.09 -24.94
CA PHE A 5 5.40 21.35 -24.37
C PHE A 5 6.45 20.67 -25.26
N LYS A 6 7.09 21.46 -26.13
CA LYS A 6 8.17 20.98 -26.99
C LYS A 6 9.50 21.18 -26.26
N LEU A 7 10.21 20.10 -25.96
CA LEU A 7 11.62 20.17 -25.60
C LEU A 7 12.43 20.21 -26.91
N LEU A 8 12.78 21.41 -27.36
CA LEU A 8 13.72 21.60 -28.47
C LEU A 8 15.14 21.48 -27.93
N LEU A 9 15.72 20.29 -28.00
CA LEU A 9 17.17 20.08 -27.87
C LEU A 9 17.86 20.34 -29.22
N THR A 10 17.47 21.40 -29.92
CA THR A 10 18.13 21.79 -31.18
C THR A 10 19.46 22.44 -30.88
N GLY A 11 20.55 21.71 -31.08
CA GLY A 11 21.76 22.21 -31.73
C GLY A 11 22.43 23.47 -31.16
N ALA A 12 22.16 23.84 -29.91
CA ALA A 12 22.89 24.83 -29.15
C ALA A 12 22.67 24.52 -27.67
N LEU A 13 23.44 23.56 -27.14
CA LEU A 13 24.15 23.91 -25.91
C LEU A 13 24.99 25.12 -26.32
N PRO A 14 24.70 26.38 -25.93
CA PRO A 14 25.82 27.26 -25.77
C PRO A 14 26.69 26.55 -24.73
N LEU A 15 27.80 25.97 -25.19
CA LEU A 15 28.87 25.46 -24.34
C LEU A 15 29.38 26.56 -23.38
N SER A 16 28.96 27.81 -23.58
CA SER A 16 28.93 28.85 -22.58
C SER A 16 27.63 28.80 -21.75
N VAL A 17 27.80 28.60 -20.45
CA VAL A 17 26.82 28.81 -19.36
C VAL A 17 26.00 27.59 -18.88
N LEU A 18 26.65 26.42 -18.77
CA LEU A 18 26.60 25.71 -17.48
C LEU A 18 27.31 26.62 -16.43
N PRO A 19 26.87 26.68 -15.15
CA PRO A 19 27.66 27.39 -14.14
C PRO A 19 29.06 26.77 -14.15
N VAL A 20 30.04 27.58 -14.55
CA VAL A 20 31.45 27.23 -14.82
C VAL A 20 32.21 26.85 -13.53
N ALA A 21 31.50 26.55 -12.45
CA ALA A 21 32.10 26.14 -11.18
C ALA A 21 32.92 24.83 -11.24
N PRO A 22 32.61 23.79 -12.06
CA PRO A 22 33.49 22.62 -12.13
C PRO A 22 34.67 22.78 -13.09
N LEU A 23 34.66 23.81 -13.96
CA LEU A 23 35.75 24.01 -14.92
C LEU A 23 36.97 24.68 -14.27
N VAL A 24 36.83 25.40 -13.15
CA VAL A 24 38.02 26.01 -12.52
C VAL A 24 38.88 24.97 -11.79
N VAL A 25 38.31 23.83 -11.39
CA VAL A 25 39.04 22.85 -10.57
C VAL A 25 39.67 21.74 -11.43
N ALA A 26 39.00 21.31 -12.50
CA ALA A 26 39.60 20.39 -13.47
C ALA A 26 40.42 21.10 -14.58
N CYS A 27 40.27 22.43 -14.76
CA CYS A 27 41.11 23.21 -15.68
C CYS A 27 42.18 24.08 -14.98
N ASN A 28 42.32 24.06 -13.66
CA ASN A 28 43.48 24.67 -12.97
C ASN A 28 44.72 23.76 -12.91
N ASN A 29 44.86 22.80 -13.83
CA ASN A 29 46.20 22.54 -14.34
C ASN A 29 46.52 23.71 -15.28
N SER A 30 47.31 24.64 -14.75
CA SER A 30 47.81 25.88 -15.36
C SER A 30 48.66 25.69 -16.62
N SER A 31 48.47 24.59 -17.36
CA SER A 31 49.25 24.21 -18.54
C SER A 31 48.44 23.85 -19.80
N SER A 32 47.12 24.05 -19.87
CA SER A 32 46.38 23.70 -21.11
C SER A 32 45.40 24.76 -21.64
N LYS A 33 45.95 25.85 -22.21
CA LYS A 33 45.24 26.75 -23.13
C LYS A 33 44.94 26.12 -24.51
N SER A 34 44.85 24.79 -24.64
CA SER A 34 44.97 24.12 -25.95
C SER A 34 44.10 22.88 -26.19
N LYS A 35 42.99 22.66 -25.47
CA LYS A 35 42.01 21.67 -25.92
C LYS A 35 41.07 22.30 -26.95
N LYS A 36 41.42 22.21 -28.24
CA LYS A 36 40.50 22.50 -29.35
C LYS A 36 39.28 21.58 -29.22
N GLU A 37 38.08 22.15 -29.19
CA GLU A 37 36.83 21.38 -29.26
C GLU A 37 36.81 20.59 -30.57
N THR A 38 36.91 19.27 -30.47
CA THR A 38 36.80 18.34 -31.61
C THR A 38 35.59 17.44 -31.42
N PRO A 39 34.99 16.89 -32.49
CA PRO A 39 33.91 15.90 -32.37
C PRO A 39 34.27 14.72 -31.46
N GLY A 40 35.54 14.28 -31.46
CA GLY A 40 36.04 13.24 -30.56
C GLY A 40 36.05 13.65 -29.08
N TYR A 41 36.45 14.89 -28.78
CA TYR A 41 36.37 15.44 -27.42
C TYR A 41 34.92 15.56 -26.93
N GLN A 42 34.00 16.02 -27.79
CA GLN A 42 32.58 16.12 -27.47
C GLN A 42 31.95 14.74 -27.18
N ILE A 43 32.29 13.71 -27.97
CA ILE A 43 31.83 12.34 -27.71
C ILE A 43 32.41 11.79 -26.41
N GLY A 44 33.69 12.04 -26.13
CA GLY A 44 34.33 11.66 -24.86
C GLY A 44 33.64 12.30 -23.65
N PHE A 45 33.40 13.61 -23.71
CA PHE A 45 32.71 14.37 -22.67
C PHE A 45 31.27 13.87 -22.42
N LEU A 46 30.50 13.60 -23.48
CA LEU A 46 29.13 13.06 -23.36
C LEU A 46 29.09 11.63 -22.80
N LYS A 47 30.21 10.90 -22.81
CA LYS A 47 30.31 9.55 -22.22
C LYS A 47 30.61 9.57 -20.73
N GLU A 48 31.13 10.69 -20.19
CA GLU A 48 31.40 10.85 -18.76
C GLU A 48 30.10 10.76 -17.95
N ILE A 49 30.15 10.06 -16.81
CA ILE A 49 28.96 9.79 -15.99
C ILE A 49 28.33 11.09 -15.45
N THR A 50 29.15 12.08 -15.10
CA THR A 50 28.70 13.39 -14.62
C THR A 50 27.95 14.15 -15.72
N SER A 51 28.48 14.16 -16.93
CA SER A 51 27.82 14.75 -18.11
C SER A 51 26.50 14.05 -18.42
N LYS A 52 26.46 12.71 -18.41
CA LYS A 52 25.23 11.93 -18.57
C LYS A 52 24.18 12.30 -17.52
N ASN A 53 24.58 12.33 -16.25
CA ASN A 53 23.70 12.68 -15.14
C ASN A 53 23.12 14.08 -15.30
N GLN A 54 23.89 15.06 -15.78
CA GLN A 54 23.40 16.42 -16.01
C GLN A 54 22.39 16.49 -17.16
N ILE A 55 22.60 15.75 -18.26
CA ILE A 55 21.65 15.68 -19.37
C ILE A 55 20.32 15.08 -18.89
N ILE A 56 20.38 13.96 -18.16
CA ILE A 56 19.19 13.31 -17.60
C ILE A 56 18.50 14.28 -16.62
N LEU A 57 19.25 14.90 -15.70
CA LEU A 57 18.73 15.86 -14.74
C LEU A 57 18.00 17.02 -15.43
N SER A 58 18.48 17.51 -16.57
CA SER A 58 17.80 18.55 -17.33
C SER A 58 16.42 18.11 -17.85
N VAL A 59 16.27 16.85 -18.27
CA VAL A 59 14.98 16.30 -18.69
C VAL A 59 14.03 16.17 -17.49
N ILE A 60 14.53 15.61 -16.39
CA ILE A 60 13.80 15.45 -15.13
C ILE A 60 13.32 16.81 -14.59
N ASN A 61 14.22 17.79 -14.54
CA ASN A 61 13.90 19.17 -14.16
C ASN A 61 12.79 19.75 -15.03
N THR A 62 12.78 19.48 -16.34
CA THR A 62 11.71 19.99 -17.22
C THR A 62 10.34 19.41 -16.84
N TYR A 63 10.29 18.12 -16.47
CA TYR A 63 9.04 17.52 -16.01
C TYR A 63 8.60 18.15 -14.69
N LEU A 64 9.51 18.27 -13.73
CA LEU A 64 9.22 18.83 -12.40
C LEU A 64 8.85 20.31 -12.47
N GLU A 65 9.47 21.10 -13.34
CA GLU A 65 9.08 22.50 -13.55
C GLU A 65 7.63 22.64 -14.02
N VAL A 66 7.14 21.69 -14.82
CA VAL A 66 5.74 21.65 -15.25
C VAL A 66 4.83 21.13 -14.15
N PHE A 67 5.27 20.13 -13.37
CA PHE A 67 4.47 19.55 -12.29
C PHE A 67 4.37 20.45 -11.05
N TYR A 68 5.26 21.44 -10.93
CA TYR A 68 5.28 22.47 -9.88
C TYR A 68 5.15 23.89 -10.45
N ASP A 69 4.54 24.04 -11.63
CA ASP A 69 4.47 25.30 -12.40
C ASP A 69 3.91 26.47 -11.57
N ASN A 70 2.98 26.22 -10.65
CA ASN A 70 2.45 27.28 -9.78
C ASN A 70 3.53 27.90 -8.87
N GLU A 71 4.44 27.09 -8.34
CA GLU A 71 5.55 27.57 -7.49
C GLU A 71 6.68 28.14 -8.37
N VAL A 72 6.98 27.48 -9.49
CA VAL A 72 8.06 27.86 -10.41
C VAL A 72 7.85 29.25 -11.02
N LYS A 73 6.59 29.66 -11.27
CA LYS A 73 6.26 31.01 -11.75
C LYS A 73 6.59 32.12 -10.76
N SER A 74 6.63 31.82 -9.46
CA SER A 74 6.96 32.80 -8.43
C SER A 74 8.47 33.06 -8.31
N VAL A 75 9.30 32.21 -8.94
CA VAL A 75 10.75 32.35 -8.95
C VAL A 75 11.18 33.40 -9.99
N SER A 76 12.13 34.26 -9.62
CA SER A 76 12.69 35.26 -10.54
C SER A 76 13.15 34.64 -11.86
N LYS A 77 12.91 35.36 -12.97
CA LYS A 77 13.36 34.93 -14.31
C LYS A 77 14.88 34.81 -14.43
N ASP A 78 15.62 35.53 -13.58
CA ASP A 78 17.09 35.54 -13.59
C ASP A 78 17.69 34.29 -12.94
N ASN A 79 16.90 33.53 -12.17
CA ASN A 79 17.34 32.26 -11.59
C ASN A 79 17.34 31.16 -12.66
N LYS A 80 18.55 30.72 -13.01
CA LYS A 80 18.78 29.69 -14.05
C LYS A 80 18.33 28.29 -13.64
N ASP A 81 18.34 27.97 -12.33
CA ASP A 81 17.89 26.69 -11.79
C ASP A 81 16.76 26.95 -10.79
N LYS A 82 15.54 27.05 -11.31
CA LYS A 82 14.35 27.39 -10.50
C LYS A 82 14.03 26.31 -9.48
N LEU A 83 14.27 25.06 -9.82
CA LEU A 83 14.05 23.94 -8.91
C LEU A 83 15.05 23.95 -7.77
N LEU A 84 16.34 24.22 -8.02
CA LEU A 84 17.30 24.40 -6.93
C LEU A 84 16.92 25.55 -5.99
N TYR A 85 16.43 26.67 -6.54
CA TYR A 85 15.92 27.77 -5.72
C TYR A 85 14.75 27.32 -4.84
N LEU A 86 13.79 26.55 -5.38
CA LEU A 86 12.70 25.99 -4.58
C LEU A 86 13.21 24.99 -3.53
N ILE A 87 14.23 24.18 -3.83
CA ILE A 87 14.89 23.29 -2.85
C ILE A 87 15.55 24.09 -1.73
N GLU A 88 16.17 25.24 -2.00
CA GLU A 88 16.76 26.07 -0.95
C GLU A 88 15.68 26.76 -0.09
N LYS A 89 14.43 26.84 -0.58
CA LYS A 89 13.28 27.47 0.08
C LYS A 89 12.44 26.45 0.87
N LYS A 90 12.77 26.27 2.16
CA LYS A 90 12.17 25.25 3.07
C LYS A 90 10.64 25.27 3.17
N ASP A 91 10.02 26.43 2.98
CA ASP A 91 8.55 26.57 3.01
C ASP A 91 7.86 26.09 1.73
N SER A 92 8.59 25.95 0.62
CA SER A 92 8.05 25.47 -0.65
C SER A 92 7.55 24.03 -0.54
N GLN A 93 6.51 23.69 -1.29
CA GLN A 93 6.00 22.32 -1.31
C GLN A 93 6.97 21.40 -2.06
N PHE A 94 7.67 21.91 -3.09
CA PHE A 94 8.73 21.16 -3.76
C PHE A 94 9.83 20.70 -2.78
N HIS A 95 10.30 21.59 -1.91
CA HIS A 95 11.26 21.23 -0.86
C HIS A 95 10.69 20.15 0.06
N LYS A 96 9.48 20.35 0.59
CA LYS A 96 8.85 19.41 1.55
C LYS A 96 8.67 18.02 0.95
N ASP A 97 8.22 17.95 -0.29
CA ASP A 97 8.01 16.68 -1.01
C ASP A 97 9.35 15.96 -1.22
N LEU A 98 10.39 16.68 -1.66
CA LEU A 98 11.71 16.15 -1.95
C LEU A 98 12.45 15.73 -0.67
N TYR A 99 12.37 16.54 0.40
CA TYR A 99 13.00 16.25 1.68
C TYR A 99 12.34 15.05 2.37
N ASN A 100 11.01 14.96 2.31
CA ASN A 100 10.32 13.81 2.87
C ASN A 100 10.74 12.49 2.20
N LEU A 101 10.85 12.48 0.87
CA LEU A 101 11.37 11.35 0.11
C LEU A 101 12.86 11.09 0.36
N PHE A 102 13.65 12.15 0.54
CA PHE A 102 15.05 12.04 0.91
C PHE A 102 15.25 11.31 2.23
N LYS A 103 14.40 11.53 3.25
CA LYS A 103 14.52 10.81 4.53
C LYS A 103 14.44 9.29 4.34
N PHE A 104 13.46 8.84 3.56
CA PHE A 104 13.29 7.43 3.19
C PHE A 104 14.52 6.91 2.44
N TYR A 105 15.00 7.63 1.42
CA TYR A 105 16.20 7.27 0.67
C TYR A 105 17.45 7.20 1.56
N ALA A 106 17.62 8.19 2.43
CA ALA A 106 18.80 8.31 3.27
C ALA A 106 18.85 7.21 4.33
N ASN A 107 17.71 6.86 4.94
CA ASN A 107 17.63 5.71 5.83
C ASN A 107 17.96 4.40 5.10
N ALA A 108 17.44 4.18 3.89
CA ALA A 108 17.80 3.01 3.09
C ALA A 108 19.31 2.94 2.77
N LYS A 109 19.96 4.09 2.49
CA LYS A 109 21.43 4.13 2.30
C LYS A 109 22.18 3.85 3.60
N LEU A 110 21.77 4.42 4.73
CA LEU A 110 22.40 4.22 6.04
C LEU A 110 22.24 2.79 6.56
N ASP A 111 21.13 2.12 6.25
CA ASP A 111 20.92 0.71 6.56
C ASP A 111 21.89 -0.20 5.79
N SER A 112 22.25 0.19 4.56
CA SER A 112 23.25 -0.54 3.76
C SER A 112 24.70 -0.19 4.08
N ASP A 113 24.97 1.09 4.39
CA ASP A 113 26.28 1.63 4.71
C ASP A 113 26.11 2.81 5.68
N PRO A 114 26.35 2.61 7.00
CA PRO A 114 26.24 3.67 8.00
C PRO A 114 27.16 4.87 7.73
N GLN A 115 28.21 4.73 6.93
CA GLN A 115 29.14 5.82 6.61
C GLN A 115 28.85 6.47 5.26
N PHE A 116 27.79 6.08 4.55
CA PHE A 116 27.50 6.52 3.18
C PHE A 116 27.62 8.04 3.01
N PHE A 117 26.87 8.81 3.81
CA PHE A 117 26.89 10.27 3.72
C PHE A 117 28.18 10.90 4.26
N TRP A 118 28.76 10.32 5.30
CA TRP A 118 30.04 10.77 5.85
C TRP A 118 31.17 10.68 4.81
N ASN A 119 31.21 9.58 4.06
CA ASN A 119 32.17 9.35 2.99
C ASN A 119 32.03 10.33 1.81
N LEU A 120 30.85 10.91 1.57
CA LEU A 120 30.66 11.92 0.52
C LEU A 120 31.45 13.20 0.78
N ARG A 121 31.73 13.51 2.05
CA ARG A 121 32.48 14.72 2.42
C ARG A 121 33.86 14.74 1.76
N GLN A 122 34.57 13.60 1.76
CA GLN A 122 35.88 13.48 1.11
C GLN A 122 35.77 13.59 -0.42
N ASN A 123 34.69 13.08 -1.01
CA ASN A 123 34.45 13.23 -2.44
C ASN A 123 34.25 14.70 -2.83
N PHE A 124 33.53 15.47 -2.01
CA PHE A 124 33.34 16.90 -2.22
C PHE A 124 34.63 17.71 -2.04
N ILE A 125 35.46 17.38 -1.04
CA ILE A 125 36.80 18.01 -0.88
C ILE A 125 37.66 17.78 -2.13
N LYS A 126 37.71 16.54 -2.64
CA LYS A 126 38.47 16.22 -3.87
C LYS A 126 37.97 16.97 -5.10
N LEU A 127 36.72 17.41 -5.09
CA LEU A 127 36.11 18.24 -6.13
C LEU A 127 36.26 19.75 -5.84
N ASN A 128 37.04 20.12 -4.83
CA ASN A 128 37.23 21.49 -4.31
C ASN A 128 35.91 22.22 -4.02
N ILE A 129 34.93 21.51 -3.49
CA ILE A 129 33.69 22.10 -2.98
C ILE A 129 33.91 22.42 -1.50
N ASP A 130 33.55 23.64 -1.07
CA ASP A 130 33.59 24.00 0.34
C ASP A 130 32.56 23.16 1.11
N VAL A 131 33.05 22.39 2.08
CA VAL A 131 32.30 21.46 2.92
C VAL A 131 32.16 21.97 4.36
N SER A 132 32.45 23.24 4.62
CA SER A 132 32.26 23.90 5.92
C SER A 132 30.82 23.79 6.44
N SER A 133 29.84 23.73 5.54
CA SER A 133 28.41 23.58 5.84
C SER A 133 27.89 22.14 5.73
N TYR A 134 28.77 21.17 5.45
CA TYR A 134 28.41 19.76 5.29
C TYR A 134 29.06 18.89 6.35
N GLU A 135 28.32 18.66 7.43
CA GLU A 135 28.75 17.93 8.63
C GLU A 135 27.81 16.74 8.93
N PRO A 136 27.73 15.73 8.04
CA PRO A 136 26.98 14.52 8.36
C PRO A 136 27.70 13.70 9.44
N ALA A 137 26.92 13.08 10.33
CA ALA A 137 27.43 12.09 11.28
C ALA A 137 27.20 10.66 10.76
N ALA A 138 28.11 9.74 11.09
CA ALA A 138 27.94 8.32 10.74
C ALA A 138 26.70 7.73 11.43
N ALA A 139 26.02 6.82 10.73
CA ALA A 139 24.75 6.18 11.12
C ALA A 139 23.56 7.13 11.34
N ASN A 140 23.76 8.45 11.23
CA ASN A 140 22.73 9.44 11.47
C ASN A 140 22.15 9.97 10.17
N LEU A 141 20.84 10.23 10.19
CA LEU A 141 20.15 10.88 9.09
C LEU A 141 20.74 12.27 8.84
N PRO A 142 21.07 12.65 7.59
CA PRO A 142 21.53 14.00 7.29
C PRO A 142 20.48 15.04 7.68
N THR A 143 20.93 16.14 8.28
CA THR A 143 20.08 17.30 8.58
C THR A 143 19.49 17.91 7.30
N GLU A 144 18.46 18.74 7.44
CA GLU A 144 17.85 19.45 6.32
C GLU A 144 18.85 20.36 5.57
N ASP A 145 19.81 20.97 6.29
CA ASP A 145 20.85 21.79 5.67
C ASP A 145 21.87 20.91 4.91
N ASN A 146 22.22 19.74 5.46
CA ASN A 146 23.02 18.74 4.75
C ASN A 146 22.29 18.25 3.48
N PHE A 147 20.96 18.09 3.53
CA PHE A 147 20.15 17.78 2.35
C PHE A 147 20.24 18.86 1.28
N ILE A 148 20.04 20.13 1.64
CA ILE A 148 20.18 21.27 0.71
C ILE A 148 21.57 21.28 0.07
N PHE A 149 22.62 21.08 0.88
CA PHE A 149 23.99 20.97 0.40
C PHE A 149 24.15 19.87 -0.65
N LEU A 150 23.59 18.68 -0.39
CA LEU A 150 23.63 17.54 -1.31
C LEU A 150 22.88 17.83 -2.60
N MET A 151 21.70 18.46 -2.54
CA MET A 151 20.93 18.81 -3.73
C MET A 151 21.68 19.81 -4.64
N LYS A 152 22.41 20.74 -4.03
CA LYS A 152 23.21 21.75 -4.74
C LYS A 152 24.46 21.18 -5.42
N ASN A 153 25.15 20.27 -4.74
CA ASN A 153 26.51 19.86 -5.10
C ASN A 153 26.63 18.46 -5.72
N SER A 154 25.61 17.61 -5.60
CA SER A 154 25.66 16.22 -6.09
C SER A 154 25.78 16.07 -7.61
N LYS A 155 25.51 17.12 -8.40
CA LYS A 155 25.70 17.14 -9.87
C LYS A 155 27.14 16.88 -10.34
N PHE A 156 28.11 16.97 -9.43
CA PHE A 156 29.53 16.70 -9.69
C PHE A 156 29.95 15.29 -9.28
N LEU A 157 29.07 14.53 -8.62
CA LEU A 157 29.32 13.16 -8.23
C LEU A 157 28.88 12.19 -9.33
N ALA A 158 29.57 11.06 -9.44
CA ALA A 158 29.11 9.94 -10.26
C ALA A 158 27.75 9.41 -9.77
N ASN A 159 27.58 9.33 -8.44
CA ASN A 159 26.28 9.11 -7.81
C ASN A 159 25.60 10.47 -7.55
N ASN A 160 24.83 10.94 -8.52
CA ASN A 160 24.10 12.20 -8.41
C ASN A 160 22.82 12.01 -7.58
N ILE A 161 22.93 12.30 -6.29
CA ILE A 161 21.83 12.14 -5.32
C ILE A 161 20.61 13.00 -5.70
N ARG A 162 20.79 14.25 -6.16
CA ARG A 162 19.65 15.08 -6.62
C ARG A 162 18.87 14.38 -7.72
N LEU A 163 19.57 13.85 -8.71
CA LEU A 163 18.94 13.13 -9.82
C LEU A 163 18.19 11.88 -9.33
N GLU A 164 18.76 11.11 -8.39
CA GLU A 164 18.08 9.94 -7.84
C GLU A 164 16.79 10.32 -7.11
N ILE A 165 16.83 11.31 -6.21
CA ILE A 165 15.63 11.73 -5.46
C ILE A 165 14.56 12.32 -6.39
N GLU A 166 14.95 13.12 -7.39
CA GLU A 166 13.98 13.71 -8.33
C GLU A 166 13.31 12.64 -9.23
N LYS A 167 14.03 11.59 -9.64
CA LYS A 167 13.44 10.42 -10.34
C LYS A 167 12.40 9.71 -9.46
N LEU A 168 12.71 9.54 -8.17
CA LEU A 168 11.78 8.96 -7.20
C LEU A 168 10.55 9.86 -7.00
N LEU A 169 10.74 11.18 -6.96
CA LEU A 169 9.65 12.15 -6.79
C LEU A 169 8.67 12.12 -7.96
N ILE A 170 9.17 12.07 -9.20
CA ILE A 170 8.32 11.89 -10.38
C ILE A 170 7.48 10.62 -10.27
N SER A 171 8.10 9.53 -9.83
CA SER A 171 7.41 8.25 -9.65
C SER A 171 6.32 8.34 -8.58
N LYS A 172 6.58 9.04 -7.48
CA LYS A 172 5.61 9.30 -6.41
C LYS A 172 4.43 10.14 -6.90
N ILE A 173 4.71 11.21 -7.66
CA ILE A 173 3.67 12.07 -8.26
C ILE A 173 2.76 11.26 -9.18
N TYR A 174 3.32 10.32 -9.94
CA TYR A 174 2.51 9.42 -10.77
C TYR A 174 1.60 8.50 -9.96
N LEU A 175 2.12 7.85 -8.90
CA LEU A 175 1.33 6.91 -8.08
C LEU A 175 0.14 7.59 -7.38
N LEU A 176 0.34 8.81 -6.90
CA LEU A 176 -0.60 9.51 -6.03
C LEU A 176 -1.35 10.68 -6.69
N LYS A 177 -0.83 11.20 -7.82
CA LYS A 177 -1.33 12.41 -8.52
C LYS A 177 -1.64 13.57 -7.58
N PHE A 178 -0.80 13.76 -6.56
CA PHE A 178 -1.01 14.73 -5.48
C PHE A 178 -0.72 16.19 -5.88
N ARG A 179 -0.25 16.42 -7.11
CA ARG A 179 -0.06 17.75 -7.70
C ARG A 179 -1.14 18.05 -8.71
N ASP A 180 -1.83 19.18 -8.54
CA ASP A 180 -2.92 19.60 -9.43
C ASP A 180 -2.44 19.83 -10.87
N GLU A 181 -1.22 20.34 -11.04
CA GLU A 181 -0.58 20.57 -12.33
C GLU A 181 -0.43 19.24 -13.09
N PHE A 182 0.11 18.21 -12.42
CA PHE A 182 0.20 16.86 -12.97
C PHE A 182 -1.19 16.26 -13.23
N LYS A 183 -2.12 16.39 -12.28
CA LYS A 183 -3.48 15.85 -12.40
C LYS A 183 -4.19 16.41 -13.63
N LYS A 184 -4.14 17.73 -13.85
CA LYS A 184 -4.71 18.40 -15.03
C LYS A 184 -4.12 17.88 -16.35
N LEU A 185 -2.82 17.57 -16.38
CA LEU A 185 -2.18 16.97 -17.56
C LEU A 185 -2.59 15.51 -17.77
N SER A 186 -2.82 14.77 -16.68
CA SER A 186 -3.12 13.32 -16.72
C SER A 186 -4.52 12.97 -17.19
N VAL A 187 -5.48 13.90 -17.07
CA VAL A 187 -6.91 13.62 -17.33
C VAL A 187 -7.40 14.22 -18.64
N ASN A 188 -8.39 13.56 -19.25
CA ASN A 188 -9.13 14.10 -20.39
C ASN A 188 -10.14 15.19 -19.97
N ASP A 189 -10.92 15.68 -20.92
CA ASP A 189 -11.99 16.67 -20.74
C ASP A 189 -13.08 16.24 -19.75
N LYS A 190 -13.25 14.93 -19.53
CA LYS A 190 -14.22 14.36 -18.57
C LYS A 190 -13.64 14.17 -17.16
N GLY A 191 -12.34 14.42 -16.98
CA GLY A 191 -11.63 14.17 -15.73
C GLY A 191 -11.22 12.71 -15.52
N LEU A 192 -11.13 11.92 -16.59
CA LEU A 192 -10.68 10.52 -16.55
C LEU A 192 -9.23 10.41 -17.00
N ASP A 193 -8.47 9.47 -16.44
CA ASP A 193 -7.10 9.19 -16.85
C ASP A 193 -6.98 8.90 -18.35
N LYS A 194 -6.10 9.63 -19.04
CA LYS A 194 -5.91 9.54 -20.49
C LYS A 194 -5.41 8.17 -20.95
N TRP A 195 -4.49 7.56 -20.21
CA TRP A 195 -3.91 6.29 -20.61
C TRP A 195 -4.96 5.19 -20.45
N GLN A 196 -5.63 5.10 -19.30
CA GLN A 196 -6.66 4.09 -19.11
C GLN A 196 -7.79 4.20 -20.13
N VAL A 197 -8.28 5.41 -20.41
CA VAL A 197 -9.30 5.62 -21.46
C VAL A 197 -8.82 5.14 -22.84
N SER A 198 -7.52 5.29 -23.15
CA SER A 198 -6.97 4.83 -24.43
C SER A 198 -6.98 3.31 -24.61
N LEU A 199 -7.07 2.54 -23.51
CA LEU A 199 -7.08 1.09 -23.51
C LEU A 199 -8.47 0.49 -23.80
N GLU A 200 -9.55 1.28 -23.83
CA GLU A 200 -10.93 0.79 -24.00
C GLU A 200 -11.08 -0.17 -25.21
N LYS A 201 -10.51 0.20 -26.36
CA LYS A 201 -10.58 -0.63 -27.57
C LYS A 201 -9.79 -1.94 -27.43
N GLU A 202 -8.68 -1.92 -26.71
CA GLU A 202 -7.91 -3.13 -26.43
C GLU A 202 -8.69 -4.08 -25.51
N MET A 203 -9.37 -3.53 -24.49
CA MET A 203 -10.16 -4.32 -23.55
C MET A 203 -11.38 -4.99 -24.18
N LYS A 204 -11.84 -4.51 -25.35
CA LYS A 204 -12.91 -5.15 -26.14
C LYS A 204 -12.44 -6.30 -27.03
N LYS A 205 -11.13 -6.49 -27.22
CA LYS A 205 -10.59 -7.58 -28.07
C LYS A 205 -10.73 -8.93 -27.37
N ASP A 206 -11.08 -9.96 -28.11
CA ASP A 206 -11.16 -11.34 -27.58
C ASP A 206 -9.80 -11.88 -27.14
N SER A 207 -8.72 -11.44 -27.80
CA SER A 207 -7.33 -11.80 -27.47
C SER A 207 -6.85 -11.26 -26.12
N THR A 208 -7.53 -10.26 -25.55
CA THR A 208 -7.15 -9.68 -24.26
C THR A 208 -7.59 -10.62 -23.14
N SER A 209 -6.66 -11.03 -22.27
CA SER A 209 -6.94 -11.96 -21.17
C SER A 209 -8.06 -11.44 -20.25
N SER A 210 -8.94 -12.33 -19.78
CA SER A 210 -10.03 -11.97 -18.86
C SER A 210 -9.52 -11.26 -17.61
N LEU A 211 -8.40 -11.69 -17.04
CA LEU A 211 -7.79 -11.03 -15.87
C LEU A 211 -7.49 -9.55 -16.11
N LYS A 212 -6.93 -9.22 -17.29
CA LYS A 212 -6.63 -7.82 -17.65
C LYS A 212 -7.91 -6.99 -17.80
N LYS A 213 -8.96 -7.57 -18.43
CA LYS A 213 -10.28 -6.93 -18.56
C LYS A 213 -10.90 -6.70 -17.18
N ASP A 214 -10.89 -7.73 -16.34
CA ASP A 214 -11.42 -7.70 -14.99
C ASP A 214 -10.73 -6.64 -14.11
N THR A 215 -9.40 -6.57 -14.16
CA THR A 215 -8.65 -5.52 -13.46
C THR A 215 -9.05 -4.14 -13.98
N TYR A 216 -9.03 -3.92 -15.31
CA TYR A 216 -9.43 -2.67 -15.94
C TYR A 216 -10.83 -2.22 -15.51
N ASP A 217 -11.80 -3.14 -15.52
CA ASP A 217 -13.18 -2.86 -15.14
C ASP A 217 -13.33 -2.56 -13.65
N SER A 218 -12.37 -2.95 -12.81
CA SER A 218 -12.43 -2.75 -11.36
C SER A 218 -11.76 -1.47 -10.88
N LEU A 219 -11.31 -0.61 -11.80
CA LEU A 219 -10.60 0.64 -11.48
C LEU A 219 -11.51 1.87 -11.65
N ASP A 220 -11.30 2.88 -10.80
CA ASP A 220 -11.87 4.21 -10.96
C ASP A 220 -10.87 5.13 -11.67
N PHE A 221 -11.09 5.40 -12.97
CA PHE A 221 -10.18 6.21 -13.77
C PHE A 221 -10.14 7.69 -13.37
N SER A 222 -11.04 8.14 -12.50
CA SER A 222 -11.05 9.50 -11.97
C SER A 222 -10.24 9.66 -10.67
N ALA A 223 -9.87 8.54 -10.03
CA ALA A 223 -9.17 8.55 -8.75
C ALA A 223 -7.73 9.07 -8.87
N SER A 224 -7.30 9.92 -7.92
CA SER A 224 -5.93 10.42 -7.87
C SER A 224 -4.92 9.29 -7.59
N ASN A 225 -5.28 8.32 -6.75
CA ASN A 225 -4.45 7.18 -6.37
C ASN A 225 -4.65 5.94 -7.27
N LEU A 226 -5.20 6.12 -8.47
CA LEU A 226 -5.44 5.06 -9.45
C LEU A 226 -4.21 4.15 -9.66
N TYR A 227 -3.03 4.75 -9.83
CA TYR A 227 -1.81 3.98 -10.11
C TYR A 227 -1.24 3.31 -8.87
N LEU A 228 -1.41 3.88 -7.68
CA LEU A 228 -1.15 3.17 -6.43
C LEU A 228 -2.05 1.93 -6.28
N ILE A 229 -3.36 2.08 -6.51
CA ILE A 229 -4.32 0.96 -6.44
C ILE A 229 -3.97 -0.12 -7.47
N LYS A 230 -3.74 0.28 -8.72
CA LYS A 230 -3.32 -0.64 -9.80
C LYS A 230 -2.04 -1.39 -9.43
N TYR A 231 -1.05 -0.69 -8.89
CA TYR A 231 0.19 -1.31 -8.43
C TYR A 231 -0.07 -2.34 -7.33
N LEU A 232 -0.91 -2.07 -6.32
CA LEU A 232 -1.21 -3.02 -5.25
C LEU A 232 -1.95 -4.27 -5.75
N ILE A 233 -2.75 -4.15 -6.80
CA ILE A 233 -3.43 -5.29 -7.43
C ILE A 233 -2.43 -6.16 -8.21
N GLU A 234 -1.51 -5.52 -8.95
CA GLU A 234 -0.57 -6.20 -9.85
C GLU A 234 0.71 -6.68 -9.14
N SER A 235 1.08 -6.04 -8.03
CA SER A 235 2.27 -6.29 -7.23
C SER A 235 1.90 -6.29 -5.74
N PRO A 236 1.26 -7.37 -5.25
CA PRO A 236 0.77 -7.45 -3.88
C PRO A 236 1.88 -7.29 -2.85
N LEU A 237 1.59 -6.57 -1.77
CA LEU A 237 2.55 -6.26 -0.71
C LEU A 237 2.06 -6.74 0.66
N ILE A 238 3.02 -7.03 1.54
CA ILE A 238 2.77 -7.38 2.94
C ILE A 238 3.82 -6.72 3.81
N GLU A 239 3.42 -6.17 4.94
CA GLU A 239 4.35 -5.78 6.01
C GLU A 239 4.45 -6.93 7.01
N LYS A 240 5.66 -7.34 7.36
CA LYS A 240 5.89 -8.60 8.08
C LYS A 240 6.79 -8.45 9.31
N TRP A 241 6.41 -9.13 10.38
CA TRP A 241 7.23 -9.42 11.55
C TRP A 241 7.30 -10.94 11.69
N SER A 242 8.51 -11.52 11.70
CA SER A 242 8.63 -12.97 11.77
C SER A 242 10.00 -13.43 12.21
N PHE A 243 10.05 -14.54 12.94
CA PHE A 243 11.27 -15.24 13.29
C PHE A 243 11.00 -16.74 13.41
N THR A 244 12.07 -17.53 13.26
CA THR A 244 12.06 -18.95 13.52
C THR A 244 13.03 -19.26 14.65
N ASP A 245 12.66 -20.18 15.53
CA ASP A 245 13.48 -20.53 16.69
C ASP A 245 13.32 -22.00 17.04
N ASP A 246 14.45 -22.71 17.21
CA ASP A 246 14.54 -24.12 17.57
C ASP A 246 15.35 -24.37 18.86
N GLN A 247 15.64 -23.31 19.62
CA GLN A 247 16.36 -23.41 20.88
C GLN A 247 15.45 -23.92 22.01
N ASP A 248 15.93 -24.90 22.78
CA ASP A 248 15.31 -25.41 24.02
C ASP A 248 13.82 -25.77 23.88
N MET A 249 13.45 -26.40 22.75
CA MET A 249 12.06 -26.67 22.39
C MET A 249 11.29 -27.49 23.44
N ASN A 250 11.97 -28.39 24.18
CA ASN A 250 11.38 -29.13 25.29
C ASN A 250 10.79 -28.22 26.38
N LEU A 251 11.35 -27.01 26.57
CA LEU A 251 10.87 -26.02 27.54
C LEU A 251 9.83 -25.05 26.96
N ARG A 252 9.70 -25.00 25.64
CA ARG A 252 8.99 -23.93 24.92
C ARG A 252 7.76 -24.40 24.16
N ILE A 253 7.66 -25.69 23.85
CA ILE A 253 6.55 -26.24 23.05
C ILE A 253 5.18 -25.95 23.65
N GLY A 254 5.06 -25.93 24.99
CA GLY A 254 3.81 -25.59 25.69
C GLY A 254 3.59 -24.10 25.96
N LYS A 255 4.51 -23.23 25.54
CA LYS A 255 4.50 -21.78 25.82
C LYS A 255 4.42 -20.92 24.56
N ALA A 256 4.34 -21.53 23.38
CA ALA A 256 4.31 -20.85 22.09
C ALA A 256 2.90 -20.36 21.67
N ASN A 257 2.01 -20.16 22.64
CA ASN A 257 0.65 -19.67 22.42
C ASN A 257 0.65 -18.15 22.38
N VAL A 258 0.19 -17.59 21.26
CA VAL A 258 0.16 -16.14 21.03
C VAL A 258 -1.27 -15.67 20.85
N SER A 259 -1.65 -14.67 21.63
CA SER A 259 -2.92 -13.96 21.53
C SER A 259 -2.76 -12.45 21.40
N ASN A 260 -1.58 -11.91 21.71
CA ASN A 260 -1.29 -10.48 21.74
C ASN A 260 0.21 -10.19 21.50
N PHE A 261 0.58 -8.91 21.36
CA PHE A 261 1.96 -8.51 21.05
C PHE A 261 2.95 -8.86 22.17
N ASN A 262 2.52 -8.89 23.44
CA ASN A 262 3.39 -9.25 24.55
C ASN A 262 3.78 -10.74 24.50
N ASP A 263 2.83 -11.62 24.17
CA ASP A 263 3.10 -13.05 23.97
C ASP A 263 4.13 -13.23 22.83
N PHE A 264 3.89 -12.58 21.68
CA PHE A 264 4.78 -12.62 20.52
C PHE A 264 6.18 -12.11 20.85
N ASN A 265 6.27 -10.94 21.51
CA ASN A 265 7.54 -10.32 21.89
C ASN A 265 8.30 -11.18 22.92
N THR A 266 7.60 -11.85 23.82
CA THR A 266 8.21 -12.79 24.78
C THR A 266 8.88 -13.94 24.04
N LEU A 267 8.20 -14.52 23.03
CA LEU A 267 8.81 -15.55 22.19
C LEU A 267 9.99 -15.02 21.39
N ALA A 268 9.86 -13.84 20.79
CA ALA A 268 10.90 -13.22 19.96
C ALA A 268 12.15 -12.84 20.76
N SER A 269 12.01 -12.57 22.06
CA SER A 269 13.09 -12.12 22.95
C SER A 269 13.88 -13.26 23.59
N TYR A 270 13.44 -14.51 23.41
CA TYR A 270 14.06 -15.66 24.08
C TYR A 270 15.51 -15.85 23.66
N ASN A 271 16.38 -16.14 24.63
CA ASN A 271 17.79 -16.41 24.39
C ASN A 271 18.34 -17.37 25.44
N SER A 272 18.69 -18.58 25.01
CA SER A 272 19.17 -19.66 25.87
C SER A 272 20.54 -19.42 26.50
N SER A 273 21.37 -18.56 25.87
CA SER A 273 22.79 -18.44 26.22
C SER A 273 23.08 -17.57 27.45
N GLY A 274 22.09 -16.87 28.00
CA GLY A 274 22.26 -15.88 29.08
C GLY A 274 23.13 -14.65 28.70
N LYS A 275 23.76 -14.66 27.52
CA LYS A 275 24.57 -13.54 26.99
C LYS A 275 23.70 -12.61 26.15
N PRO A 276 23.85 -11.28 26.25
CA PRO A 276 23.13 -10.36 25.37
C PRO A 276 23.39 -10.68 23.89
N LYS A 277 22.33 -10.94 23.11
CA LYS A 277 22.39 -10.96 21.64
C LYS A 277 21.90 -9.60 21.15
N TYR A 278 22.84 -8.73 20.77
CA TYR A 278 22.52 -7.46 20.14
C TYR A 278 21.81 -7.71 18.81
N ASP A 279 20.86 -6.85 18.47
CA ASP A 279 20.06 -6.90 17.24
C ASP A 279 19.25 -8.19 17.01
N TYR A 280 18.99 -8.95 18.07
CA TYR A 280 18.17 -10.16 17.99
C TYR A 280 16.68 -9.80 17.93
N ASN A 281 16.04 -10.12 16.78
CA ASN A 281 14.61 -9.88 16.54
C ASN A 281 14.18 -8.46 16.94
N THR A 282 14.85 -7.45 16.41
CA THR A 282 14.59 -6.05 16.76
C THR A 282 13.21 -5.57 16.31
N VAL A 283 12.75 -4.51 16.98
CA VAL A 283 11.64 -3.70 16.49
C VAL A 283 12.04 -2.96 15.21
N ALA A 284 11.08 -2.35 14.52
CA ALA A 284 11.38 -1.55 13.35
C ALA A 284 12.34 -0.39 13.68
N LYS A 285 13.43 -0.26 12.92
CA LYS A 285 14.42 0.81 13.09
C LYS A 285 13.84 2.20 12.80
N HIS A 286 12.88 2.25 11.88
CA HIS A 286 12.18 3.46 11.44
C HIS A 286 10.67 3.33 11.69
N PRO A 287 10.21 3.41 12.95
CA PRO A 287 8.81 3.20 13.32
C PRO A 287 7.83 4.20 12.68
N GLU A 288 8.31 5.35 12.23
CA GLU A 288 7.55 6.36 11.49
C GLU A 288 7.19 5.93 10.05
N TYR A 289 7.76 4.83 9.55
CA TYR A 289 7.47 4.27 8.23
C TYR A 289 6.54 3.05 8.27
N LEU A 290 6.07 2.66 9.45
CA LEU A 290 5.13 1.56 9.61
C LEU A 290 3.74 1.95 9.10
N LEU A 291 3.06 1.00 8.46
CA LEU A 291 1.65 1.18 8.12
C LEU A 291 0.76 0.93 9.33
N ASN A 292 -0.35 1.64 9.37
CA ASN A 292 -1.36 1.45 10.40
C ASN A 292 -2.03 0.08 10.28
N THR A 293 -2.38 -0.51 11.42
CA THR A 293 -3.32 -1.63 11.52
C THR A 293 -4.73 -1.12 11.83
N GLY A 294 -5.71 -2.02 11.93
CA GLY A 294 -7.03 -1.63 12.41
C GLY A 294 -6.99 -1.18 13.86
N GLU A 295 -7.87 -0.24 14.22
CA GLU A 295 -8.01 0.33 15.57
C GLU A 295 -8.24 -0.75 16.64
N SER A 296 -8.81 -1.89 16.23
CA SER A 296 -9.12 -3.01 17.10
C SER A 296 -7.92 -3.77 17.66
N GLU A 297 -6.74 -3.62 17.05
CA GLU A 297 -5.52 -4.26 17.57
C GLU A 297 -5.17 -3.74 18.97
N GLY A 298 -5.46 -2.47 19.28
CA GLY A 298 -5.29 -1.94 20.64
C GLY A 298 -3.86 -1.98 21.19
N PHE A 299 -2.85 -2.25 20.34
CA PHE A 299 -1.44 -2.33 20.68
C PHE A 299 -0.60 -1.44 19.75
N ASP A 300 0.52 -0.93 20.27
CA ASP A 300 1.46 -0.13 19.48
C ASP A 300 2.37 -1.04 18.64
N ILE A 301 2.14 -1.07 17.33
CA ILE A 301 2.92 -1.86 16.37
C ILE A 301 4.40 -1.48 16.33
N LYS A 302 4.75 -0.26 16.78
CA LYS A 302 6.14 0.20 16.89
C LYS A 302 6.96 -0.62 17.89
N LEU A 303 6.30 -1.28 18.84
CA LEU A 303 6.94 -2.13 19.86
C LEU A 303 7.04 -3.60 19.44
N LEU A 304 6.48 -3.99 18.30
CA LEU A 304 6.48 -5.37 17.85
C LEU A 304 7.87 -5.78 17.30
N LYS A 305 8.42 -6.86 17.86
CA LYS A 305 9.74 -7.39 17.53
C LYS A 305 9.78 -8.20 16.23
N ALA A 306 10.99 -8.52 15.77
CA ALA A 306 11.25 -9.32 14.57
C ALA A 306 10.78 -8.69 13.24
N TYR A 307 10.86 -7.36 13.11
CA TYR A 307 10.45 -6.67 11.88
C TYR A 307 11.26 -7.11 10.66
N LYS A 308 10.59 -7.32 9.51
CA LYS A 308 11.18 -7.71 8.23
C LYS A 308 10.93 -6.72 7.09
N GLY A 309 10.21 -5.63 7.33
CA GLY A 309 9.91 -4.64 6.29
C GLY A 309 8.63 -4.93 5.50
N ILE A 310 8.38 -4.07 4.51
CA ILE A 310 7.37 -4.26 3.47
C ILE A 310 7.97 -5.07 2.33
N LEU A 311 7.40 -6.24 2.08
CA LEU A 311 7.90 -7.24 1.13
C LEU A 311 6.83 -7.55 0.07
N SER A 312 7.25 -8.17 -1.03
CA SER A 312 6.31 -8.74 -2.01
C SER A 312 5.55 -9.91 -1.37
N ASN A 313 4.23 -9.92 -1.50
CA ASN A 313 3.40 -11.00 -0.99
C ASN A 313 3.30 -12.12 -2.02
N VAL A 314 4.02 -13.22 -1.77
CA VAL A 314 4.05 -14.41 -2.63
C VAL A 314 3.01 -15.47 -2.23
N GLU A 315 2.23 -15.22 -1.19
CA GLU A 315 1.22 -16.17 -0.72
C GLU A 315 0.05 -16.28 -1.71
N THR A 316 -0.31 -17.52 -2.04
CA THR A 316 -1.36 -17.85 -3.03
C THR A 316 -2.61 -18.46 -2.40
N SER A 317 -2.63 -18.65 -1.09
CA SER A 317 -3.70 -19.34 -0.36
C SER A 317 -4.07 -18.63 0.94
N GLY A 318 -5.17 -19.05 1.56
CA GLY A 318 -5.66 -18.49 2.82
C GLY A 318 -6.02 -17.01 2.72
N ASP A 319 -5.99 -16.32 3.87
CA ASP A 319 -6.30 -14.88 3.97
C ASP A 319 -5.28 -13.99 3.24
N LEU A 320 -4.07 -14.52 3.03
CA LEU A 320 -2.96 -13.84 2.38
C LEU A 320 -2.97 -13.97 0.85
N SER A 321 -3.88 -14.75 0.28
CA SER A 321 -4.06 -14.85 -1.17
C SER A 321 -4.35 -13.49 -1.80
N ASN A 322 -3.64 -13.18 -2.88
CA ASN A 322 -3.74 -11.90 -3.61
C ASN A 322 -4.28 -12.03 -5.03
N SER A 323 -4.89 -13.15 -5.39
CA SER A 323 -5.60 -13.22 -6.66
C SER A 323 -6.68 -12.14 -6.71
N LEU A 324 -6.97 -11.60 -7.90
CA LEU A 324 -8.01 -10.58 -8.07
C LEU A 324 -9.35 -11.02 -7.45
N TYR A 325 -9.70 -12.30 -7.61
CA TYR A 325 -10.91 -12.88 -7.03
C TYR A 325 -10.86 -13.01 -5.50
N ALA A 326 -9.69 -13.25 -4.90
CA ALA A 326 -9.54 -13.20 -3.45
C ALA A 326 -9.72 -11.76 -2.93
N MET A 327 -9.09 -10.77 -3.58
CA MET A 327 -9.24 -9.36 -3.22
C MET A 327 -10.69 -8.87 -3.35
N ARG A 328 -11.40 -9.25 -4.44
CA ARG A 328 -12.82 -8.93 -4.61
C ARG A 328 -13.74 -9.52 -3.53
N ARG A 329 -13.33 -10.60 -2.88
CA ARG A 329 -14.09 -11.29 -1.80
C ARG A 329 -13.67 -10.87 -0.40
N GLN A 330 -12.58 -10.12 -0.26
CA GLN A 330 -12.08 -9.67 1.02
C GLN A 330 -13.06 -8.64 1.62
N LYS A 331 -13.66 -8.99 2.76
CA LYS A 331 -14.71 -8.19 3.42
C LYS A 331 -14.16 -7.05 4.28
N SER A 332 -12.91 -7.15 4.72
CA SER A 332 -12.23 -6.16 5.55
C SER A 332 -10.71 -6.30 5.40
N PRO A 333 -9.92 -5.32 5.86
CA PRO A 333 -8.45 -5.44 5.91
C PRO A 333 -8.00 -6.70 6.67
N VAL A 334 -6.84 -7.24 6.26
CA VAL A 334 -6.25 -8.45 6.85
C VAL A 334 -4.93 -8.08 7.50
N PHE A 335 -4.89 -8.16 8.81
CA PHE A 335 -3.68 -8.09 9.63
C PHE A 335 -3.84 -9.10 10.77
N GLY A 336 -2.77 -9.41 11.49
CA GLY A 336 -2.82 -10.35 12.60
C GLY A 336 -1.69 -11.37 12.61
N PHE A 337 -1.76 -12.27 13.57
CA PHE A 337 -0.84 -13.39 13.71
C PHE A 337 -1.18 -14.52 12.73
N ILE A 338 -0.15 -15.15 12.18
CA ILE A 338 -0.31 -16.28 11.25
C ILE A 338 -0.22 -17.59 12.02
N ASP A 339 -1.23 -18.45 11.87
CA ASP A 339 -1.10 -19.86 12.23
C ASP A 339 -0.14 -20.55 11.26
N PRO A 340 1.02 -21.05 11.72
CA PRO A 340 2.03 -21.60 10.83
C PRO A 340 1.56 -22.87 10.10
N LYS A 341 0.57 -23.59 10.64
CA LYS A 341 0.00 -24.84 10.09
C LYS A 341 -1.06 -24.53 9.03
N THR A 342 -1.99 -23.61 9.31
CA THR A 342 -3.14 -23.33 8.41
C THR A 342 -2.98 -22.10 7.51
N LYS A 343 -1.99 -21.24 7.80
CA LYS A 343 -1.78 -19.93 7.14
C LYS A 343 -2.96 -18.97 7.24
N ARG A 344 -3.90 -19.21 8.16
CA ARG A 344 -4.94 -18.25 8.52
C ARG A 344 -4.37 -17.12 9.35
N VAL A 345 -4.95 -15.94 9.19
CA VAL A 345 -4.52 -14.72 9.89
C VAL A 345 -5.55 -14.33 10.93
N TYR A 346 -5.15 -14.30 12.19
CA TYR A 346 -5.99 -14.02 13.35
C TYR A 346 -5.56 -12.70 14.00
N ASP A 347 -6.47 -11.73 14.02
CA ASP A 347 -6.31 -10.43 14.67
C ASP A 347 -7.00 -10.41 16.05
N GLN A 348 -6.93 -9.28 16.75
CA GLN A 348 -7.60 -9.12 18.04
C GLN A 348 -9.12 -9.26 17.96
N ASP A 349 -9.74 -8.87 16.84
CA ASP A 349 -11.18 -8.99 16.68
C ASP A 349 -11.63 -10.45 16.57
N HIS A 350 -10.81 -11.31 15.96
CA HIS A 350 -11.05 -12.75 15.99
C HIS A 350 -11.10 -13.26 17.43
N PHE A 351 -10.09 -12.94 18.26
CA PHE A 351 -10.05 -13.43 19.64
C PHE A 351 -11.22 -12.88 20.49
N LYS A 352 -11.66 -11.63 20.23
CA LYS A 352 -12.87 -11.06 20.85
C LYS A 352 -14.12 -11.81 20.41
N LEU A 353 -14.27 -12.14 19.12
CA LEU A 353 -15.38 -12.95 18.64
C LEU A 353 -15.38 -14.32 19.33
N SER A 354 -14.24 -15.00 19.43
CA SER A 354 -14.13 -16.29 20.11
C SER A 354 -14.59 -16.21 21.58
N LYS A 355 -14.25 -15.13 22.30
CA LYS A 355 -14.74 -14.87 23.66
C LYS A 355 -16.25 -14.64 23.71
N ILE A 356 -16.80 -13.85 22.78
CA ILE A 356 -18.24 -13.59 22.66
C ILE A 356 -19.00 -14.90 22.44
N LEU A 357 -18.55 -15.73 21.49
CA LEU A 357 -19.18 -17.03 21.20
C LEU A 357 -19.12 -17.96 22.41
N LYS A 358 -18.01 -17.97 23.14
CA LYS A 358 -17.84 -18.76 24.36
C LYS A 358 -18.75 -18.29 25.51
N GLN A 359 -18.98 -16.98 25.64
CA GLN A 359 -19.88 -16.43 26.66
C GLN A 359 -21.36 -16.71 26.34
N GLU A 360 -21.74 -16.60 25.06
CA GLU A 360 -23.13 -16.87 24.65
C GLU A 360 -23.45 -18.37 24.71
N ASP A 361 -22.46 -19.25 24.54
CA ASP A 361 -22.49 -20.73 24.65
C ASP A 361 -23.40 -21.45 23.63
N LYS A 362 -24.61 -20.92 23.40
CA LYS A 362 -25.66 -21.50 22.56
C LYS A 362 -26.15 -20.54 21.49
N LEU A 363 -26.51 -21.11 20.35
CA LEU A 363 -27.24 -20.42 19.30
C LEU A 363 -28.63 -19.97 19.79
N PRO A 364 -29.21 -18.90 19.23
CA PRO A 364 -30.57 -18.50 19.56
C PRO A 364 -31.57 -19.58 19.15
N ALA A 365 -32.52 -19.91 20.04
CA ALA A 365 -33.56 -20.89 19.77
C ALA A 365 -34.57 -20.35 18.74
N LEU A 366 -34.80 -21.11 17.67
CA LEU A 366 -35.75 -20.75 16.61
C LEU A 366 -37.20 -21.06 17.04
N LYS A 367 -38.10 -20.11 16.79
CA LYS A 367 -39.54 -20.21 17.08
C LYS A 367 -40.36 -19.93 15.81
N ALA A 368 -41.51 -20.57 15.69
CA ALA A 368 -42.51 -20.22 14.70
C ALA A 368 -43.22 -18.92 15.12
N SER A 369 -43.14 -17.91 14.25
CA SER A 369 -43.92 -16.67 14.44
C SER A 369 -45.42 -16.95 14.35
N ALA A 370 -46.23 -15.97 14.75
CA ALA A 370 -47.67 -16.01 14.51
C ALA A 370 -48.02 -16.21 13.02
N GLN A 371 -47.23 -15.64 12.10
CA GLN A 371 -47.46 -15.76 10.66
C GLN A 371 -47.20 -17.19 10.15
N LEU A 372 -46.14 -17.84 10.64
CA LEU A 372 -45.85 -19.23 10.28
C LEU A 372 -46.88 -20.19 10.88
N LYS A 373 -47.34 -19.92 12.10
CA LYS A 373 -48.42 -20.69 12.75
C LYS A 373 -49.71 -20.65 11.91
N GLN A 374 -50.03 -19.53 11.25
CA GLN A 374 -51.17 -19.44 10.32
C GLN A 374 -51.01 -20.26 9.02
N LYS A 375 -49.77 -20.64 8.64
CA LYS A 375 -49.49 -21.46 7.45
C LYS A 375 -49.49 -22.97 7.75
N GLN A 376 -49.53 -23.37 9.02
CA GLN A 376 -49.50 -24.78 9.41
C GLN A 376 -50.69 -25.56 8.81
N GLY A 377 -50.40 -26.75 8.26
CA GLY A 377 -51.40 -27.62 7.64
C GLY A 377 -51.86 -27.18 6.24
N GLN A 378 -51.31 -26.09 5.68
CA GLN A 378 -51.60 -25.59 4.33
C GLN A 378 -50.38 -25.76 3.43
N GLU A 379 -50.24 -26.95 2.82
CA GLU A 379 -49.04 -27.37 2.08
C GLU A 379 -48.58 -26.35 1.02
N ASP A 380 -49.51 -25.73 0.29
CA ASP A 380 -49.15 -24.73 -0.73
C ASP A 380 -48.54 -23.45 -0.14
N LYS A 381 -48.95 -23.04 1.06
CA LYS A 381 -48.39 -21.85 1.73
C LYS A 381 -47.03 -22.12 2.38
N LEU A 382 -46.73 -23.38 2.69
CA LEU A 382 -45.43 -23.81 3.22
C LEU A 382 -44.34 -23.81 2.14
N LYS A 383 -44.69 -23.68 0.85
CA LYS A 383 -43.74 -23.49 -0.26
C LYS A 383 -43.15 -22.07 -0.31
N SER A 384 -43.76 -21.09 0.38
CA SER A 384 -43.35 -19.68 0.35
C SER A 384 -43.12 -19.15 1.78
N ILE A 385 -42.03 -19.60 2.41
CA ILE A 385 -41.62 -19.15 3.73
C ILE A 385 -40.57 -18.04 3.60
N THR A 386 -40.75 -16.97 4.37
CA THR A 386 -39.94 -15.76 4.35
C THR A 386 -39.36 -15.47 5.74
N ALA A 387 -38.52 -14.44 5.87
CA ALA A 387 -37.93 -14.08 7.15
C ALA A 387 -38.98 -13.63 8.20
N LYS A 388 -40.14 -13.11 7.77
CA LYS A 388 -41.22 -12.72 8.70
C LYS A 388 -41.89 -13.90 9.39
N ASP A 389 -41.76 -15.09 8.81
CA ASP A 389 -42.37 -16.32 9.33
C ASP A 389 -41.60 -16.88 10.54
N ILE A 390 -40.37 -16.45 10.78
CA ILE A 390 -39.51 -17.02 11.82
C ILE A 390 -39.24 -16.02 12.95
N GLU A 391 -39.13 -16.48 14.18
CA GLU A 391 -38.70 -15.66 15.33
C GLU A 391 -37.58 -16.37 16.08
N PHE A 392 -36.82 -15.64 16.87
CA PHE A 392 -35.73 -16.19 17.69
C PHE A 392 -35.90 -15.76 19.12
N ASP A 393 -35.65 -16.68 20.05
CA ASP A 393 -35.74 -16.35 21.47
C ASP A 393 -34.63 -15.38 21.89
N GLY A 394 -34.99 -14.37 22.68
CA GLY A 394 -34.05 -13.39 23.20
C GLY A 394 -33.41 -12.46 22.15
N LEU A 395 -33.89 -12.46 20.90
CA LEU A 395 -33.44 -11.54 19.85
C LEU A 395 -34.55 -10.56 19.45
N ASN A 396 -34.15 -9.34 19.09
CA ASN A 396 -35.06 -8.31 18.56
C ASN A 396 -34.92 -8.22 17.04
N ARG A 397 -36.02 -8.30 16.29
CA ARG A 397 -35.98 -8.07 14.83
C ARG A 397 -35.73 -6.59 14.54
N ASP A 398 -34.86 -6.30 13.58
CA ASP A 398 -34.66 -4.93 13.09
C ASP A 398 -35.92 -4.43 12.36
N PRO A 399 -36.39 -3.21 12.65
CA PRO A 399 -37.62 -2.67 12.06
C PRO A 399 -37.47 -2.27 10.58
N LYS A 400 -36.24 -2.13 10.07
CA LYS A 400 -35.92 -1.71 8.69
C LYS A 400 -35.42 -2.87 7.83
N ASP A 401 -34.84 -3.91 8.43
CA ASP A 401 -34.40 -5.13 7.75
C ASP A 401 -35.02 -6.37 8.40
N GLU A 402 -36.07 -6.90 7.78
CA GLU A 402 -36.76 -8.09 8.27
C GLU A 402 -35.88 -9.33 8.42
N LYS A 403 -34.72 -9.37 7.75
CA LYS A 403 -33.78 -10.49 7.81
C LYS A 403 -32.79 -10.38 8.97
N LEU A 404 -32.76 -9.24 9.65
CA LEU A 404 -31.80 -8.94 10.70
C LEU A 404 -32.47 -9.03 12.07
N PHE A 405 -31.80 -9.71 12.99
CA PHE A 405 -32.13 -9.77 14.40
C PHE A 405 -30.93 -9.32 15.21
N THR A 406 -31.16 -8.67 16.34
CA THR A 406 -30.10 -8.09 17.17
C THR A 406 -30.26 -8.45 18.64
N LYS A 407 -29.13 -8.56 19.32
CA LYS A 407 -29.03 -8.69 20.78
C LYS A 407 -27.81 -7.92 21.25
N THR A 408 -27.92 -7.29 22.41
CA THR A 408 -26.80 -6.59 23.03
C THR A 408 -26.29 -7.38 24.21
N ILE A 409 -24.97 -7.52 24.32
CA ILE A 409 -24.31 -8.24 25.42
C ILE A 409 -23.16 -7.41 25.97
N THR A 410 -22.65 -7.79 27.13
CA THR A 410 -21.44 -7.19 27.73
C THR A 410 -20.38 -8.27 27.91
N VAL A 411 -19.19 -8.05 27.33
CA VAL A 411 -18.02 -8.93 27.46
C VAL A 411 -16.82 -8.07 27.88
N ASP A 412 -16.08 -8.47 28.91
CA ASP A 412 -14.92 -7.73 29.44
C ASP A 412 -15.23 -6.23 29.69
N SER A 413 -16.40 -5.95 30.28
CA SER A 413 -16.90 -4.59 30.56
C SER A 413 -17.13 -3.71 29.32
N LYS A 414 -17.17 -4.29 28.11
CA LYS A 414 -17.54 -3.62 26.87
C LYS A 414 -18.85 -4.16 26.32
N GLN A 415 -19.70 -3.26 25.84
CA GLN A 415 -20.96 -3.61 25.22
C GLN A 415 -20.76 -3.94 23.74
N TYR A 416 -21.36 -5.03 23.27
CA TYR A 416 -21.31 -5.50 21.89
C TYR A 416 -22.71 -5.74 21.36
N THR A 417 -22.92 -5.42 20.08
CA THR A 417 -24.16 -5.65 19.36
C THR A 417 -24.00 -6.85 18.44
N LEU A 418 -24.65 -7.94 18.79
CA LEU A 418 -24.70 -9.16 18.00
C LEU A 418 -25.80 -9.02 16.95
N GLU A 419 -25.43 -9.26 15.70
CA GLU A 419 -26.28 -9.15 14.53
C GLU A 419 -26.44 -10.53 13.89
N PHE A 420 -27.65 -11.08 13.93
CA PHE A 420 -28.01 -12.36 13.35
C PHE A 420 -28.81 -12.13 12.08
N LYS A 421 -28.23 -12.41 10.91
CA LYS A 421 -28.85 -12.11 9.62
C LYS A 421 -29.14 -13.37 8.81
N VAL A 422 -30.36 -13.48 8.28
CA VAL A 422 -30.73 -14.51 7.30
C VAL A 422 -29.97 -14.24 6.00
N ARG A 423 -29.06 -15.14 5.62
CA ARG A 423 -28.13 -14.90 4.51
C ARG A 423 -28.60 -15.45 3.16
N ASP A 424 -29.29 -16.59 3.16
CA ASP A 424 -29.72 -17.32 1.97
C ASP A 424 -31.23 -17.63 2.04
N THR A 425 -31.75 -18.30 1.01
CA THR A 425 -33.15 -18.71 0.94
C THR A 425 -33.49 -19.69 2.07
N ILE A 426 -34.58 -19.41 2.77
CA ILE A 426 -35.17 -20.32 3.76
C ILE A 426 -35.78 -21.51 3.02
N THR A 427 -35.47 -22.73 3.46
CA THR A 427 -35.89 -23.96 2.77
C THR A 427 -36.74 -24.82 3.68
N PHE A 428 -37.79 -25.42 3.13
CA PHE A 428 -38.63 -26.37 3.84
C PHE A 428 -38.71 -27.68 3.05
N SER A 429 -38.39 -28.77 3.72
CA SER A 429 -38.29 -30.11 3.12
C SER A 429 -39.51 -31.00 3.34
N GLY A 430 -40.57 -30.46 3.99
CA GLY A 430 -41.72 -31.23 4.44
C GLY A 430 -41.63 -31.64 5.91
N GLU A 431 -40.42 -31.86 6.43
CA GLU A 431 -40.18 -32.25 7.83
C GLU A 431 -39.36 -31.22 8.60
N ILE A 432 -38.45 -30.51 7.92
CA ILE A 432 -37.55 -29.55 8.55
C ILE A 432 -37.59 -28.24 7.78
N LEU A 433 -37.80 -27.15 8.51
CA LEU A 433 -37.57 -25.78 8.06
C LEU A 433 -36.14 -25.37 8.42
N ARG A 434 -35.33 -25.04 7.43
CA ARG A 434 -33.93 -24.61 7.62
C ARG A 434 -33.76 -23.13 7.28
N VAL A 435 -33.23 -22.39 8.25
CA VAL A 435 -32.92 -20.97 8.17
C VAL A 435 -31.40 -20.78 8.20
N PRO A 436 -30.77 -20.42 7.07
CA PRO A 436 -29.34 -20.13 7.03
C PRO A 436 -29.05 -18.74 7.61
N MET A 437 -28.22 -18.70 8.64
CA MET A 437 -27.92 -17.51 9.45
C MET A 437 -26.42 -17.19 9.45
N THR A 438 -26.11 -15.90 9.55
CA THR A 438 -24.78 -15.38 9.88
C THR A 438 -24.88 -14.54 11.14
N LEU A 439 -24.06 -14.85 12.15
CA LEU A 439 -23.81 -14.01 13.31
C LEU A 439 -22.58 -13.14 13.05
N SER A 440 -22.74 -11.82 13.08
CA SER A 440 -21.67 -10.83 13.12
C SER A 440 -21.76 -9.98 14.38
N VAL A 441 -20.70 -9.26 14.71
CA VAL A 441 -20.68 -8.29 15.80
C VAL A 441 -20.38 -6.93 15.20
N LYS A 442 -21.28 -5.97 15.42
CA LYS A 442 -21.24 -4.66 14.75
C LYS A 442 -19.92 -3.91 14.98
N GLU A 443 -19.35 -4.05 16.16
CA GLU A 443 -18.13 -3.37 16.59
C GLU A 443 -16.84 -4.07 16.14
N LEU A 444 -16.92 -5.23 15.47
CA LEU A 444 -15.78 -5.99 14.97
C LEU A 444 -15.65 -5.88 13.44
N GLY A 445 -14.46 -6.15 12.90
CA GLY A 445 -14.25 -6.21 11.45
C GLY A 445 -15.16 -7.22 10.73
N ALA A 446 -15.71 -6.84 9.57
CA ALA A 446 -16.74 -7.61 8.84
C ALA A 446 -16.32 -9.02 8.36
N ARG A 447 -15.02 -9.37 8.42
CA ARG A 447 -14.53 -10.73 8.16
C ARG A 447 -14.75 -11.69 9.33
N HIS A 448 -15.09 -11.18 10.52
CA HIS A 448 -15.29 -11.95 11.73
C HIS A 448 -16.77 -12.26 11.91
N PHE A 449 -17.15 -13.49 11.55
CA PHE A 449 -18.54 -13.94 11.64
C PHE A 449 -18.62 -15.46 11.92
N TYR A 450 -19.79 -15.90 12.36
CA TYR A 450 -20.14 -17.30 12.59
C TYR A 450 -21.36 -17.68 11.75
N ASP A 451 -21.18 -18.61 10.82
CA ASP A 451 -22.27 -19.11 9.98
C ASP A 451 -22.88 -20.39 10.58
N PHE A 452 -24.21 -20.48 10.56
CA PHE A 452 -24.95 -21.63 11.05
C PHE A 452 -26.30 -21.81 10.37
N ASN A 453 -26.92 -22.96 10.59
CA ASN A 453 -28.29 -23.23 10.20
C ASN A 453 -29.14 -23.41 11.45
N SER A 454 -30.21 -22.62 11.58
CA SER A 454 -31.28 -22.87 12.54
C SER A 454 -32.34 -23.75 11.89
N GLU A 455 -32.90 -24.67 12.66
CA GLU A 455 -33.80 -25.71 12.14
C GLU A 455 -35.05 -25.83 13.02
N LEU A 456 -36.22 -25.83 12.40
CA LEU A 456 -37.50 -26.06 13.07
C LEU A 456 -38.10 -27.37 12.58
N GLU A 457 -38.45 -28.27 13.50
CA GLU A 457 -39.09 -29.53 13.15
C GLU A 457 -40.57 -29.30 12.84
N TYR A 458 -41.10 -30.05 11.87
CA TYR A 458 -42.50 -30.09 11.50
C TYR A 458 -43.04 -31.49 11.75
N LYS A 459 -43.88 -31.65 12.77
CA LYS A 459 -44.50 -32.92 13.17
C LYS A 459 -45.98 -32.73 13.42
N SER A 460 -46.79 -33.73 13.07
CA SER A 460 -48.25 -33.70 13.29
C SER A 460 -48.90 -32.42 12.74
N LYS A 461 -48.46 -31.99 11.55
CA LYS A 461 -48.89 -30.75 10.87
C LYS A 461 -48.58 -29.43 11.58
N ALA A 462 -47.75 -29.44 12.62
CA ALA A 462 -47.34 -28.24 13.35
C ALA A 462 -45.81 -28.12 13.43
N PHE A 463 -45.33 -26.88 13.50
CA PHE A 463 -43.93 -26.61 13.82
C PHE A 463 -43.71 -26.70 15.32
N ILE A 464 -42.62 -27.35 15.72
CA ILE A 464 -42.20 -27.49 17.11
C ILE A 464 -41.15 -26.43 17.40
N ASP A 465 -41.49 -25.48 18.28
CA ASP A 465 -40.59 -24.43 18.75
C ASP A 465 -39.37 -25.06 19.46
N GLN A 466 -38.17 -24.55 19.19
CA GLN A 466 -36.98 -25.00 19.91
C GLN A 466 -37.05 -24.53 21.36
N THR A 467 -36.84 -25.45 22.30
CA THR A 467 -36.74 -25.13 23.73
C THR A 467 -35.36 -24.59 24.10
N GLU A 468 -34.33 -25.02 23.36
CA GLU A 468 -32.96 -24.59 23.55
C GLU A 468 -32.20 -24.65 22.23
N GLY A 469 -31.23 -23.75 22.05
CA GLY A 469 -30.36 -23.75 20.87
C GLY A 469 -29.19 -24.71 20.99
N LYS A 470 -28.59 -25.05 19.83
CA LYS A 470 -27.38 -25.88 19.76
C LYS A 470 -26.16 -25.08 20.22
N ASN A 471 -25.16 -25.75 20.79
CA ASN A 471 -23.90 -25.11 21.19
C ASN A 471 -23.13 -24.55 19.97
N TYR A 472 -22.36 -23.47 20.19
CA TYR A 472 -21.40 -23.01 19.18
C TYR A 472 -20.27 -24.04 18.99
N ASN A 473 -19.81 -24.22 17.75
CA ASN A 473 -18.60 -24.98 17.46
C ASN A 473 -17.38 -24.07 17.66
N LEU A 474 -16.80 -24.10 18.87
CA LEU A 474 -15.67 -23.27 19.25
C LEU A 474 -14.32 -23.77 18.72
N ASP A 475 -14.22 -25.00 18.21
CA ASP A 475 -12.96 -25.56 17.69
C ASP A 475 -12.39 -24.76 16.52
N LYS A 476 -13.26 -24.07 15.78
CA LYS A 476 -12.89 -23.21 14.64
C LYS A 476 -12.54 -21.78 15.03
N TYR A 477 -12.70 -21.43 16.31
CA TYR A 477 -12.57 -20.07 16.85
C TYR A 477 -11.62 -20.08 18.06
N PRO A 478 -10.32 -20.31 17.82
CA PRO A 478 -9.34 -20.35 18.89
C PRO A 478 -9.21 -18.98 19.57
N THR A 479 -8.82 -18.98 20.84
CA THR A 479 -8.51 -17.74 21.61
C THR A 479 -7.02 -17.41 21.64
N PHE A 480 -6.19 -18.26 21.04
CA PHE A 480 -4.74 -18.10 20.87
C PHE A 480 -4.26 -18.95 19.69
N ILE A 481 -3.06 -18.69 19.19
CA ILE A 481 -2.43 -19.47 18.12
C ILE A 481 -1.22 -20.19 18.67
N ASP A 482 -1.14 -21.50 18.42
CA ASP A 482 0.07 -22.28 18.64
C ASP A 482 1.07 -22.01 17.51
N MET A 483 2.19 -21.34 17.85
CA MET A 483 3.23 -20.97 16.90
C MET A 483 4.22 -22.12 16.60
N ILE A 484 3.95 -23.35 17.06
CA ILE A 484 4.79 -24.52 16.80
C ILE A 484 4.48 -25.13 15.44
N LYS A 485 5.54 -25.33 14.64
CA LYS A 485 5.51 -26.11 13.41
C LYS A 485 6.82 -26.86 13.24
N ASP A 486 6.74 -28.14 12.86
CA ASP A 486 7.90 -28.99 12.58
C ASP A 486 8.94 -29.00 13.72
N ASN A 487 8.43 -29.04 14.97
CA ASN A 487 9.22 -28.97 16.21
C ASN A 487 10.06 -27.69 16.37
N LYS A 488 9.60 -26.57 15.80
CA LYS A 488 10.20 -25.24 15.93
C LYS A 488 9.12 -24.19 16.16
N ILE A 489 9.48 -23.05 16.71
CA ILE A 489 8.61 -21.86 16.68
C ILE A 489 8.75 -21.23 15.29
N ASP A 490 7.63 -21.08 14.59
CA ASP A 490 7.48 -20.33 13.34
C ASP A 490 6.44 -19.24 13.58
N ALA A 491 6.88 -18.14 14.19
CA ALA A 491 6.01 -17.06 14.62
C ALA A 491 6.02 -15.94 13.58
N SER A 492 4.82 -15.51 13.16
CA SER A 492 4.66 -14.39 12.24
C SER A 492 3.46 -13.53 12.59
N TYR A 493 3.61 -12.22 12.44
CA TYR A 493 2.54 -11.23 12.38
C TYR A 493 2.64 -10.48 11.05
N VAL A 494 1.51 -10.14 10.46
CA VAL A 494 1.48 -9.50 9.13
C VAL A 494 0.40 -8.43 9.01
N VAL A 495 0.65 -7.50 8.10
CA VAL A 495 -0.36 -6.56 7.57
C VAL A 495 -0.38 -6.74 6.06
N LYS A 496 -1.49 -7.27 5.53
CA LYS A 496 -1.70 -7.42 4.08
C LYS A 496 -2.13 -6.08 3.50
N ILE A 497 -1.33 -5.54 2.58
CA ILE A 497 -1.56 -4.23 1.98
C ILE A 497 -2.31 -4.43 0.65
N ALA A 498 -3.63 -4.25 0.66
CA ALA A 498 -4.48 -4.50 -0.51
C ALA A 498 -5.70 -3.57 -0.55
N PRO A 499 -6.10 -3.04 -1.72
CA PRO A 499 -7.28 -2.19 -1.79
C PRO A 499 -8.58 -2.95 -1.44
N SER A 500 -9.57 -2.22 -0.94
CA SER A 500 -10.93 -2.73 -0.70
C SER A 500 -11.75 -2.69 -1.98
N TYR A 501 -12.58 -3.72 -2.22
CA TYR A 501 -13.49 -3.79 -3.38
C TYR A 501 -14.92 -3.43 -2.97
N ILE A 502 -15.29 -2.15 -3.12
CA ILE A 502 -16.57 -1.62 -2.61
C ILE A 502 -17.40 -0.98 -3.73
N LYS A 503 -18.71 -0.88 -3.52
CA LYS A 503 -19.62 -0.15 -4.42
C LYS A 503 -19.43 1.35 -4.21
N LYS A 504 -19.15 2.09 -5.29
CA LYS A 504 -18.94 3.53 -5.28
C LYS A 504 -19.57 4.17 -6.52
N THR A 505 -20.01 5.41 -6.39
CA THR A 505 -20.40 6.24 -7.53
C THR A 505 -19.14 6.80 -8.19
N ILE A 506 -18.89 6.39 -9.43
CA ILE A 506 -17.71 6.78 -10.24
C ILE A 506 -18.15 7.39 -11.56
N LYS A 507 -17.22 8.03 -12.28
CA LYS A 507 -17.49 8.51 -13.64
C LYS A 507 -17.23 7.41 -14.67
N ASN A 508 -18.22 7.11 -15.51
CA ASN A 508 -18.07 6.22 -16.65
C ASN A 508 -17.28 6.89 -17.80
N LEU A 509 -17.00 6.15 -18.88
CA LEU A 509 -16.26 6.67 -20.05
C LEU A 509 -16.99 7.82 -20.79
N LYS A 510 -18.30 7.98 -20.61
CA LYS A 510 -19.08 9.11 -21.12
C LYS A 510 -18.99 10.35 -20.21
N GLY A 511 -18.49 10.20 -18.98
CA GLY A 511 -18.40 11.25 -17.97
C GLY A 511 -19.63 11.32 -17.06
N GLU A 512 -20.53 10.36 -17.16
CA GLU A 512 -21.75 10.26 -16.34
C GLU A 512 -21.46 9.48 -15.05
N ASN A 513 -22.19 9.77 -13.98
CA ASN A 513 -22.06 9.04 -12.73
C ASN A 513 -22.71 7.65 -12.84
N GLU A 514 -21.99 6.61 -12.45
CA GLU A 514 -22.50 5.24 -12.35
C GLU A 514 -22.08 4.59 -11.03
N ASP A 515 -22.95 3.73 -10.52
CA ASP A 515 -22.72 2.96 -9.30
C ASP A 515 -22.08 1.61 -9.66
N LYS A 516 -20.79 1.45 -9.34
CA LYS A 516 -20.03 0.23 -9.69
C LYS A 516 -19.16 -0.21 -8.51
N LYS A 517 -18.87 -1.52 -8.44
CA LYS A 517 -17.84 -2.01 -7.53
C LYS A 517 -16.45 -1.76 -8.12
N VAL A 518 -15.58 -1.11 -7.35
CA VAL A 518 -14.20 -0.78 -7.73
C VAL A 518 -13.25 -0.99 -6.57
N PHE A 519 -11.97 -1.16 -6.89
CA PHE A 519 -10.91 -1.12 -5.90
C PHE A 519 -10.63 0.31 -5.46
N THR A 520 -10.53 0.52 -4.15
CA THR A 520 -10.25 1.80 -3.52
C THR A 520 -9.48 1.58 -2.21
N LEU A 521 -8.87 2.64 -1.68
CA LEU A 521 -8.26 2.61 -0.35
C LEU A 521 -9.26 3.02 0.76
N GLU A 522 -10.49 3.39 0.40
CA GLU A 522 -11.55 3.60 1.38
C GLU A 522 -11.78 2.33 2.22
N GLN A 523 -12.09 2.52 3.51
CA GLN A 523 -12.25 1.42 4.49
C GLN A 523 -10.98 0.56 4.68
N THR A 524 -9.80 1.13 4.42
CA THR A 524 -8.51 0.51 4.75
C THR A 524 -7.71 1.38 5.72
N PRO A 525 -6.75 0.81 6.48
CA PRO A 525 -5.86 1.59 7.34
C PRO A 525 -5.01 2.62 6.58
N TRP A 526 -4.75 2.38 5.29
CA TRP A 526 -3.98 3.27 4.42
C TRP A 526 -4.84 4.21 3.56
N ASN A 527 -6.06 4.53 4.01
CA ASN A 527 -6.91 5.52 3.34
C ASN A 527 -6.36 6.95 3.46
N SER A 528 -5.67 7.28 4.55
CA SER A 528 -5.19 8.65 4.80
C SER A 528 -4.04 9.03 3.87
N ASN A 529 -3.91 10.33 3.55
CA ASN A 529 -2.81 10.82 2.72
C ASN A 529 -1.44 10.48 3.31
N GLU A 530 -1.29 10.53 4.63
CA GLU A 530 -0.03 10.17 5.32
C GLU A 530 0.35 8.71 5.07
N GLN A 531 -0.60 7.79 5.20
CA GLN A 531 -0.35 6.36 4.98
C GLN A 531 -0.13 6.05 3.50
N GLN A 532 -0.85 6.72 2.60
CA GLN A 532 -0.59 6.65 1.16
C GLN A 532 0.81 7.18 0.82
N ASP A 533 1.29 8.21 1.53
CA ASP A 533 2.63 8.78 1.35
C ASP A 533 3.73 7.80 1.76
N ILE A 534 3.59 7.17 2.94
CA ILE A 534 4.50 6.12 3.43
C ILE A 534 4.57 4.96 2.42
N LEU A 535 3.39 4.50 1.96
CA LEU A 535 3.30 3.40 1.00
C LEU A 535 3.93 3.77 -0.34
N ALA A 536 3.64 4.95 -0.88
CA ALA A 536 4.22 5.42 -2.13
C ALA A 536 5.75 5.59 -2.03
N ASN A 537 6.26 6.20 -0.95
CA ASN A 537 7.71 6.36 -0.74
C ASN A 537 8.41 4.99 -0.69
N THR A 538 7.82 4.02 0.01
CA THR A 538 8.35 2.65 0.07
C THR A 538 8.36 1.99 -1.30
N ILE A 539 7.28 2.11 -2.07
CA ILE A 539 7.18 1.54 -3.42
C ILE A 539 8.22 2.16 -4.37
N VAL A 540 8.32 3.50 -4.40
CA VAL A 540 9.24 4.17 -5.34
C VAL A 540 10.68 3.83 -5.02
N LEU A 541 11.05 3.70 -3.74
CA LEU A 541 12.38 3.26 -3.34
C LEU A 541 12.66 1.82 -3.77
N ASN A 542 11.76 0.89 -3.45
CA ASN A 542 11.97 -0.53 -3.71
C ASN A 542 12.01 -0.85 -5.21
N LYS A 543 11.24 -0.13 -6.04
CA LYS A 543 11.24 -0.34 -7.50
C LYS A 543 12.24 0.54 -8.24
N GLY A 544 12.61 1.69 -7.68
CA GLY A 544 13.60 2.62 -8.20
C GLY A 544 13.43 2.89 -9.71
N ASN A 545 14.50 2.66 -10.46
CA ASN A 545 14.55 2.90 -11.90
C ASN A 545 13.49 2.13 -12.71
N THR A 546 13.02 0.97 -12.23
CA THR A 546 12.02 0.19 -12.97
C THR A 546 10.69 0.93 -13.05
N LEU A 547 10.22 1.45 -11.91
CA LEU A 547 9.01 2.26 -11.86
C LEU A 547 9.21 3.58 -12.60
N PHE A 548 10.35 4.23 -12.42
CA PHE A 548 10.67 5.47 -13.14
C PHE A 548 10.53 5.33 -14.67
N ARG A 549 10.98 4.19 -15.25
CA ARG A 549 10.84 3.93 -16.70
C ARG A 549 9.39 3.80 -17.14
N GLU A 550 8.55 3.11 -16.36
CA GLU A 550 7.10 3.04 -16.61
C GLU A 550 6.49 4.43 -16.60
N VAL A 551 6.83 5.23 -15.58
CA VAL A 551 6.32 6.59 -15.43
C VAL A 551 6.80 7.50 -16.55
N ASN A 552 8.07 7.43 -16.94
CA ASN A 552 8.59 8.23 -18.04
C ASN A 552 7.88 7.90 -19.36
N LYS A 553 7.63 6.61 -19.64
CA LYS A 553 6.83 6.21 -20.80
C LYS A 553 5.43 6.84 -20.76
N TYR A 554 4.76 6.78 -19.62
CA TYR A 554 3.46 7.42 -19.43
C TYR A 554 3.52 8.94 -19.67
N ILE A 555 4.55 9.63 -19.16
CA ILE A 555 4.76 11.07 -19.36
C ILE A 555 4.88 11.43 -20.85
N LEU A 556 5.72 10.70 -21.58
CA LEU A 556 5.96 10.93 -23.00
C LEU A 556 4.73 10.61 -23.86
N ASP A 557 4.11 9.46 -23.63
CA ASP A 557 3.03 8.95 -24.48
C ASP A 557 1.70 9.70 -24.22
N HIS A 558 1.47 10.19 -23.00
CA HIS A 558 0.14 10.66 -22.57
C HIS A 558 0.09 12.08 -22.00
N LEU A 559 1.19 12.62 -21.48
CA LEU A 559 1.20 13.97 -20.89
C LEU A 559 1.64 15.08 -21.86
N GLY A 560 2.01 14.71 -23.09
CA GLY A 560 2.28 15.65 -24.17
C GLY A 560 3.71 16.20 -24.19
N PHE A 561 4.64 15.54 -23.49
CA PHE A 561 6.07 15.78 -23.60
C PHE A 561 6.63 15.07 -24.82
N LYS A 562 7.61 15.69 -25.48
CA LYS A 562 8.32 15.07 -26.60
C LYS A 562 9.80 15.39 -26.53
N LEU A 563 10.62 14.36 -26.76
CA LEU A 563 12.06 14.47 -26.95
C LEU A 563 12.33 14.45 -28.46
N GLU A 564 12.66 15.60 -29.03
CA GLU A 564 12.92 15.76 -30.48
C GLU A 564 14.36 16.23 -30.72
N ASN A 565 14.92 15.91 -31.89
CA ASN A 565 16.22 16.40 -32.37
C ASN A 565 17.44 16.02 -31.51
N LEU A 566 17.49 14.79 -31.01
CA LEU A 566 18.60 14.29 -30.19
C LEU A 566 19.80 13.86 -31.04
N ASN A 567 21.01 14.23 -30.59
CA ASN A 567 22.26 13.64 -31.11
C ASN A 567 22.29 12.12 -30.83
N LYS A 568 22.92 11.33 -31.72
CA LYS A 568 23.02 9.86 -31.62
C LYS A 568 23.50 9.38 -30.23
N THR A 569 24.50 10.03 -29.64
CA THR A 569 25.04 9.66 -28.31
C THR A 569 24.01 9.89 -27.20
N VAL A 570 23.23 10.98 -27.29
CA VAL A 570 22.16 11.30 -26.32
C VAL A 570 20.96 10.38 -26.51
N LEU A 571 20.64 10.03 -27.76
CA LEU A 571 19.60 9.05 -28.08
C LEU A 571 19.94 7.67 -27.48
N GLU A 572 21.17 7.19 -27.65
CA GLU A 572 21.63 5.93 -27.06
C GLU A 572 21.62 5.97 -25.52
N LEU A 573 22.06 7.10 -24.93
CA LEU A 573 21.95 7.33 -23.49
C LEU A 573 20.50 7.23 -23.01
N PHE A 574 19.57 7.93 -23.67
CA PHE A 574 18.16 7.95 -23.29
C PHE A 574 17.52 6.57 -23.40
N LYS A 575 17.83 5.80 -24.45
CA LYS A 575 17.39 4.40 -24.56
C LYS A 575 17.90 3.54 -23.40
N THR A 576 19.18 3.69 -23.04
CA THR A 576 19.81 2.90 -21.96
C THR A 576 19.21 3.23 -20.59
N GLU A 577 18.95 4.51 -20.34
CA GLU A 577 18.34 4.99 -19.09
C GLU A 577 16.82 4.75 -19.04
N GLY A 578 16.21 4.34 -20.17
CA GLY A 578 14.76 4.14 -20.31
C GLY A 578 13.97 5.47 -20.32
N LEU A 579 14.61 6.52 -20.83
CA LEU A 579 13.97 7.77 -21.21
C LEU A 579 13.32 7.70 -22.60
N LEU A 580 13.67 6.71 -23.44
CA LEU A 580 13.11 6.48 -24.78
C LEU A 580 12.96 4.99 -25.11
#